data_AF-A0A355ESQ6-F1
#
_entry.id   AF-A0A355ESQ6-F1
#
_cell.length_a   1.000
_cell.length_b   1.000
_cell.length_c   1.000
_cell.angle_alpha   90.00
_cell.angle_beta   90.00
_cell.angle_gamma   90.00
#
_symmetry.space_group_name_H-M   'P 1'
#
loop_
_entity.id
_entity.type
_entity.pdbx_description
1 polymer ?
#
loop_
_entity_poly.entity_id
_entity_poly.type
_entity_poly.pdbx_seq_one_letter_code
_entity_poly.pdbx_strand_id
1 'polypeptide(L)'
;LDWLLKQKPDVLVVGLGGNDGLRGLDLTDSEKNLRDIVGRARAANVRVLLLGMLIPPNYGPDYTRQFQEMYPKIAKDFGVPLVPFLLEGVGGRPELNQEDGIHPTAEGQEKVADNVEPALREVLAGLQTPRPVP
;
A
#
# COMPACT_ATOMS: atom_id res chain seq x y z
N LEU A 1 7.62 -0.72 14.04
CA LEU A 1 8.17 -1.64 13.02
C LEU A 1 9.06 -2.74 13.63
N ASP A 2 9.97 -2.43 14.56
CA ASP A 2 10.89 -3.45 15.11
C ASP A 2 10.21 -4.67 15.72
N TRP A 3 9.13 -4.49 16.48
CA TRP A 3 8.41 -5.65 17.05
C TRP A 3 7.86 -6.58 15.96
N LEU A 4 7.42 -6.00 14.83
CA LEU A 4 6.77 -6.74 13.75
C LEU A 4 7.82 -7.58 13.02
N LEU A 5 8.97 -6.97 12.71
CA LEU A 5 10.08 -7.66 12.06
C LEU A 5 10.68 -8.77 12.95
N LYS A 6 10.60 -8.65 14.28
CA LYS A 6 10.98 -9.73 15.20
C LYS A 6 10.13 -10.99 15.06
N GLN A 7 8.90 -10.89 14.55
CA GLN A 7 8.07 -12.06 14.24
C GLN A 7 8.51 -12.79 12.97
N LYS A 8 9.46 -12.23 12.21
CA LYS A 8 9.99 -12.80 10.96
C LYS A 8 8.88 -13.12 9.95
N PRO A 9 8.03 -12.14 9.57
CA PRO A 9 7.04 -12.38 8.55
C PRO A 9 7.70 -12.71 7.21
N ASP A 10 7.12 -13.63 6.44
CA ASP A 10 7.60 -13.92 5.08
C ASP A 10 7.28 -12.77 4.12
N VAL A 11 6.13 -12.11 4.33
CA VAL A 11 5.62 -11.01 3.50
C VAL A 11 5.12 -9.86 4.38
N LEU A 12 5.45 -8.64 4.00
CA LEU A 12 4.88 -7.40 4.52
C LEU A 12 4.13 -6.66 3.40
N VAL A 13 2.83 -6.50 3.56
CA VAL A 13 2.00 -5.66 2.68
C VAL A 13 1.91 -4.26 3.29
N VAL A 14 2.26 -3.23 2.52
CA VAL A 14 2.32 -1.84 3.01
C VAL A 14 1.31 -0.97 2.27
N GLY A 15 0.20 -0.64 2.92
CA GLY A 15 -0.80 0.33 2.45
C GLY A 15 -0.90 1.52 3.39
N LEU A 16 0.07 2.44 3.32
CA LEU A 16 0.15 3.64 4.17
C LEU A 16 0.22 4.91 3.31
N GLY A 17 0.01 6.06 3.96
CA GLY A 17 0.11 7.39 3.34
C GLY A 17 -1.23 8.06 3.03
N GLY A 18 -2.34 7.31 2.93
CA GLY A 18 -3.67 7.89 2.65
C GLY A 18 -4.07 8.98 3.65
N ASN A 19 -3.82 8.76 4.95
CA ASN A 19 -4.12 9.74 5.99
C ASN A 19 -3.26 11.01 5.88
N ASP A 20 -1.98 10.87 5.57
CA ASP A 20 -1.05 12.01 5.40
C ASP A 20 -1.48 12.84 4.19
N GLY A 21 -1.80 12.15 3.08
CA GLY A 21 -2.34 12.72 1.86
C GLY A 21 -3.61 13.54 2.12
N LEU A 22 -4.61 12.94 2.78
CA LEU A 22 -5.88 13.58 3.14
C LEU A 22 -5.75 14.69 4.20
N ARG A 23 -4.63 14.75 4.93
CA ARG A 23 -4.34 15.84 5.87
C ARG A 23 -3.54 16.97 5.25
N GLY A 24 -3.12 16.85 3.99
CA GLY A 24 -2.29 17.87 3.33
C GLY A 24 -0.90 18.01 3.96
N LEU A 25 -0.35 16.92 4.54
CA LEU A 25 0.98 16.97 5.18
C LEU A 25 2.10 17.08 4.13
N ASP A 26 3.29 17.48 4.58
CA ASP A 26 4.48 17.50 3.73
C ASP A 26 4.80 16.08 3.22
N LEU A 27 4.79 15.93 1.89
CA LEU A 27 5.03 14.65 1.23
C LEU A 27 6.48 14.17 1.38
N THR A 28 7.41 15.06 1.72
CA THR A 28 8.82 14.72 1.98
C THR A 28 8.93 13.77 3.16
N ASP A 29 8.19 14.06 4.24
CA ASP A 29 8.18 13.23 5.44
C ASP A 29 7.41 11.93 5.21
N SER A 30 6.28 11.98 4.49
CA SER A 30 5.52 10.78 4.13
C SER A 30 6.36 9.84 3.24
N GLU A 31 7.04 10.38 2.23
CA GLU A 31 7.95 9.61 1.37
C GLU A 31 9.09 9.01 2.18
N LYS A 32 9.75 9.82 3.02
CA LYS A 32 10.83 9.35 3.89
C LYS A 32 10.36 8.20 4.80
N ASN A 33 9.22 8.36 5.48
CA ASN A 33 8.69 7.35 6.38
C ASN A 33 8.35 6.05 5.65
N LEU A 34 7.75 6.13 4.46
CA LEU A 34 7.42 4.97 3.65
C LEU A 34 8.68 4.26 3.14
N ARG A 35 9.71 5.01 2.72
CA ARG A 35 11.04 4.48 2.36
C ARG A 35 11.70 3.79 3.55
N ASP A 36 11.65 4.38 4.74
CA ASP A 36 12.20 3.80 5.96
C ASP A 36 11.52 2.45 6.29
N ILE A 37 10.20 2.36 6.12
CA ILE A 37 9.45 1.10 6.35
C ILE A 37 9.85 0.02 5.34
N VAL A 38 9.81 0.34 4.04
CA VAL A 38 10.13 -0.61 2.96
C VAL A 38 11.58 -1.06 3.06
N GLY A 39 12.51 -0.12 3.27
CA GLY A 39 13.94 -0.41 3.37
C GLY A 39 14.27 -1.29 4.56
N ARG A 40 13.68 -1.04 5.73
CA ARG A 40 13.90 -1.88 6.93
C ARG A 40 13.34 -3.29 6.77
N ALA A 41 12.17 -3.43 6.15
CA ALA A 41 11.60 -4.75 5.86
C ALA A 41 12.48 -5.54 4.88
N ARG A 42 12.97 -4.89 3.81
CA ARG A 42 13.89 -5.49 2.83
C ARG A 42 15.21 -5.90 3.47
N ALA A 43 15.80 -5.04 4.31
CA ALA A 43 17.03 -5.35 5.04
C ALA A 43 16.87 -6.55 6.01
N ALA A 44 15.65 -6.80 6.48
CA ALA A 44 15.30 -7.96 7.29
C ALA A 44 14.97 -9.22 6.46
N ASN A 45 15.21 -9.21 5.14
CA ASN A 45 14.87 -10.28 4.19
C ASN A 45 13.36 -10.60 4.11
N VAL A 46 12.49 -9.63 4.42
CA VAL A 46 11.04 -9.75 4.27
C VAL A 46 10.66 -9.36 2.84
N ARG A 47 9.81 -10.16 2.19
CA ARG A 47 9.24 -9.76 0.88
C ARG A 47 8.24 -8.64 1.10
N VAL A 48 8.25 -7.60 0.26
CA VAL A 48 7.37 -6.44 0.44
C VAL A 48 6.45 -6.32 -0.77
N LEU A 49 5.17 -6.09 -0.52
CA LEU A 49 4.20 -5.60 -1.51
C LEU A 49 3.80 -4.18 -1.13
N LEU A 50 4.06 -3.21 -2.00
CA LEU A 50 3.63 -1.82 -1.79
C LEU A 50 2.26 -1.59 -2.42
N LEU A 51 1.36 -0.92 -1.71
CA LEU A 51 0.04 -0.52 -2.19
C LEU A 51 0.01 0.99 -2.36
N GLY A 52 -0.16 1.44 -3.60
CA GLY A 52 -0.28 2.84 -3.96
C GLY A 52 -1.66 3.42 -3.65
N MET A 53 -1.68 4.72 -3.41
CA MET A 53 -2.90 5.47 -3.10
C MET A 53 -3.00 6.70 -4.00
N LEU A 54 -4.23 7.13 -4.25
CA LEU A 54 -4.54 8.43 -4.83
C LEU A 54 -5.28 9.27 -3.80
N ILE A 55 -5.27 10.58 -4.00
CA ILE A 55 -6.02 11.54 -3.20
C ILE A 55 -6.92 12.40 -4.10
N PRO A 56 -8.01 12.95 -3.57
CA PRO A 56 -8.96 13.72 -4.36
C PRO A 56 -8.31 14.95 -5.03
N PRO A 57 -8.81 15.39 -6.21
CA PRO A 57 -8.19 16.46 -6.99
C PRO A 57 -8.29 17.86 -6.34
N ASN A 58 -9.12 18.03 -5.31
CA ASN A 58 -9.31 19.31 -4.61
C ASN A 58 -8.10 19.74 -3.75
N TYR A 59 -7.07 18.90 -3.61
CA TYR A 59 -5.81 19.24 -2.95
C TYR A 59 -4.80 19.93 -3.88
N GLY A 60 -5.15 20.09 -5.16
CA GLY A 60 -4.34 20.76 -6.17
C GLY A 60 -3.46 19.80 -6.98
N PRO A 61 -3.24 20.08 -8.27
CA PRO A 61 -2.65 19.13 -9.23
C PRO A 61 -1.18 18.78 -8.95
N ASP A 62 -0.43 19.67 -8.30
CA ASP A 62 0.96 19.39 -7.94
C ASP A 62 1.07 18.43 -6.75
N TYR A 63 0.24 18.64 -5.74
CA TYR A 63 0.23 17.79 -4.54
C TYR A 63 -0.28 16.38 -4.87
N THR A 64 -1.38 16.27 -5.62
CA THR A 64 -1.92 14.95 -6.02
C THR A 64 -0.95 14.17 -6.90
N ARG A 65 -0.28 14.84 -7.85
CA ARG A 65 0.74 14.24 -8.70
C ARG A 65 1.93 13.73 -7.87
N GLN A 66 2.49 14.57 -7.02
CA GLN A 66 3.63 14.18 -6.18
C GLN A 66 3.28 13.02 -5.23
N PHE A 67 2.09 13.05 -4.64
CA PHE A 67 1.61 11.97 -3.77
C PHE A 67 1.51 10.64 -4.53
N GLN A 68 0.95 10.66 -5.74
CA GLN A 68 0.85 9.47 -6.59
C GLN A 68 2.23 8.96 -7.04
N GLU A 69 3.15 9.86 -7.43
CA GLU A 69 4.48 9.51 -7.95
C GLU A 69 5.43 8.94 -6.90
N MET A 70 5.18 9.22 -5.62
CA MET A 70 5.96 8.68 -4.49
C MET A 70 5.99 7.14 -4.51
N TYR A 71 4.85 6.48 -4.70
CA TYR A 71 4.74 5.03 -4.66
C TYR A 71 5.57 4.29 -5.73
N PRO A 72 5.44 4.58 -7.04
CA PRO A 72 6.27 3.94 -8.08
C PRO A 72 7.75 4.27 -7.95
N LYS A 73 8.11 5.46 -7.46
CA LYS A 73 9.52 5.81 -7.17
C LYS A 73 10.09 4.88 -6.08
N ILE A 74 9.40 4.74 -4.95
CA ILE A 74 9.82 3.85 -3.85
C ILE A 74 9.88 2.39 -4.33
N ALA A 75 8.86 1.93 -5.05
CA ALA A 75 8.81 0.57 -5.56
C ALA A 75 10.01 0.23 -6.45
N LYS A 76 10.34 1.14 -7.37
CA LYS A 76 11.51 1.04 -8.25
C LYS A 76 12.82 1.03 -7.46
N ASP A 77 12.99 1.95 -6.52
CA ASP A 77 14.24 2.12 -5.79
C ASP A 77 14.58 0.93 -4.88
N PHE A 78 13.57 0.25 -4.33
CA PHE A 78 13.76 -0.95 -3.50
C PHE A 78 13.58 -2.29 -4.26
N GLY A 79 13.16 -2.23 -5.53
CA GLY A 79 12.85 -3.39 -6.35
C GLY A 79 11.74 -4.25 -5.72
N VAL A 80 10.65 -3.62 -5.32
CA VAL A 80 9.48 -4.29 -4.71
C VAL A 80 8.26 -4.20 -5.62
N PRO A 81 7.39 -5.23 -5.68
CA PRO A 81 6.12 -5.16 -6.37
C PRO A 81 5.23 -4.02 -5.86
N LEU A 82 4.40 -3.48 -6.77
CA LEU A 82 3.50 -2.37 -6.53
C LEU A 82 2.11 -2.69 -7.09
N VAL A 83 1.08 -2.51 -6.28
CA VAL A 83 -0.29 -2.24 -6.76
C VAL A 83 -0.41 -0.73 -6.94
N PRO A 84 -0.53 -0.18 -8.16
CA PRO A 84 -0.43 1.26 -8.38
C PRO A 84 -1.52 2.07 -7.66
N PHE A 85 -2.73 1.51 -7.57
CA PHE A 85 -3.83 2.10 -6.83
C PHE A 85 -4.68 1.02 -6.14
N LEU A 86 -4.71 1.04 -4.81
CA LEU A 86 -5.44 0.06 -4.00
C LEU A 86 -6.95 0.10 -4.26
N LEU A 87 -7.51 1.30 -4.44
CA LEU A 87 -8.94 1.52 -4.60
C LEU A 87 -9.34 1.67 -6.08
N GLU A 88 -8.58 1.09 -7.00
CA GLU A 88 -8.95 1.05 -8.43
C GLU A 88 -10.36 0.46 -8.58
N GLY A 89 -11.21 1.14 -9.34
CA GLY A 89 -12.62 0.75 -9.49
C GLY A 89 -13.49 0.86 -8.23
N VAL A 90 -12.98 1.42 -7.11
CA VAL A 90 -13.71 1.61 -5.84
C VAL A 90 -13.74 3.06 -5.39
N GLY A 91 -12.60 3.76 -5.45
CA GLY A 91 -12.48 5.14 -5.02
C GLY A 91 -13.41 6.07 -5.80
N GLY A 92 -14.20 6.88 -5.08
CA GLY A 92 -15.14 7.84 -5.68
C GLY A 92 -16.45 7.23 -6.20
N ARG A 93 -16.72 5.95 -5.94
CA ARG A 93 -17.99 5.29 -6.26
C ARG A 93 -18.89 5.19 -5.02
N PRO A 94 -19.95 6.00 -4.90
CA PRO A 94 -20.78 6.04 -3.69
C PRO A 94 -21.37 4.68 -3.30
N GLU A 95 -21.71 3.85 -4.27
CA GLU A 95 -22.29 2.52 -4.06
C GLU A 95 -21.31 1.51 -3.44
N LEU A 96 -20.00 1.74 -3.59
CA LEU A 96 -18.95 0.89 -3.05
C LEU A 96 -18.26 1.49 -1.83
N ASN A 97 -18.70 2.66 -1.36
CA ASN A 97 -18.13 3.32 -0.18
C ASN A 97 -19.21 3.56 0.88
N GLN A 98 -18.76 3.68 2.13
CA GLN A 98 -19.58 4.08 3.27
C GLN A 98 -20.04 5.54 3.09
N GLU A 99 -20.89 6.02 4.00
CA GLU A 99 -21.46 7.39 3.94
C GLU A 99 -20.39 8.49 3.89
N ASP A 100 -19.17 8.21 4.36
CA ASP A 100 -18.02 9.12 4.27
C ASP A 100 -17.39 9.25 2.87
N GLY A 101 -17.77 8.38 1.93
CA GLY A 101 -17.30 8.39 0.55
C GLY A 101 -15.85 7.97 0.32
N ILE A 102 -15.14 7.48 1.35
CA ILE A 102 -13.72 7.11 1.26
C ILE A 102 -13.40 5.71 1.79
N HIS A 103 -14.23 5.15 2.67
CA HIS A 103 -14.04 3.80 3.19
C HIS A 103 -14.92 2.81 2.41
N PRO A 104 -14.36 1.73 1.83
CA PRO A 104 -15.16 0.77 1.09
C PRO A 104 -16.23 0.07 1.95
N THR A 105 -17.39 -0.22 1.35
CA THR A 105 -18.40 -1.15 1.90
C THR A 105 -17.89 -2.59 1.85
N ALA A 106 -18.66 -3.57 2.35
CA ALA A 106 -18.31 -4.98 2.21
C ALA A 106 -18.09 -5.39 0.73
N GLU A 107 -18.99 -4.98 -0.17
CA GLU A 107 -18.83 -5.19 -1.62
C GLU A 107 -17.62 -4.45 -2.18
N GLY A 108 -17.37 -3.23 -1.72
CA GLY A 108 -16.16 -2.48 -2.08
C GLY A 108 -14.88 -3.21 -1.65
N GLN A 109 -14.86 -3.83 -0.47
CA GLN A 109 -13.70 -4.59 0.03
C GLN A 109 -13.43 -5.84 -0.80
N GLU A 110 -14.44 -6.51 -1.35
CA GLU A 110 -14.25 -7.63 -2.29
C GLU A 110 -13.45 -7.17 -3.52
N LYS A 111 -13.80 -6.02 -4.09
CA LYS A 111 -13.05 -5.44 -5.22
C LYS A 111 -11.65 -4.98 -4.83
N VAL A 112 -11.47 -4.45 -3.62
CA VAL A 112 -10.13 -4.12 -3.09
C VAL A 112 -9.28 -5.39 -2.98
N ALA A 113 -9.85 -6.52 -2.58
CA ALA A 113 -9.14 -7.79 -2.57
C ALA A 113 -8.72 -8.23 -3.98
N ASP A 114 -9.62 -8.10 -4.98
CA ASP A 114 -9.31 -8.40 -6.38
C ASP A 114 -8.14 -7.56 -6.92
N ASN A 115 -8.01 -6.29 -6.47
CA ASN A 115 -6.90 -5.42 -6.86
C ASN A 115 -5.55 -5.86 -6.28
N VAL A 116 -5.55 -6.51 -5.11
CA VAL A 116 -4.33 -6.90 -4.38
C VAL A 116 -3.92 -8.34 -4.70
N GLU A 117 -4.88 -9.22 -4.93
CA GLU A 117 -4.68 -10.66 -5.06
C GLU A 117 -3.61 -11.03 -6.10
N PRO A 118 -3.60 -10.50 -7.34
CA PRO A 118 -2.63 -10.93 -8.35
C PRO A 118 -1.18 -10.67 -7.91
N ALA A 119 -0.91 -9.45 -7.44
CA ALA A 119 0.42 -9.06 -6.98
C ALA A 119 0.81 -9.82 -5.70
N LEU A 120 -0.14 -10.06 -4.80
CA LEU A 120 0.11 -10.84 -3.59
C LEU A 120 0.43 -12.30 -3.93
N ARG A 121 -0.28 -12.93 -4.87
CA ARG A 121 0.01 -14.29 -5.34
C ARG A 121 1.41 -14.41 -5.93
N GLU A 122 1.85 -13.43 -6.71
CA GLU A 122 3.22 -13.39 -7.23
C GLU A 122 4.26 -13.26 -6.11
N VAL A 123 4.02 -12.40 -5.11
CA VAL A 123 4.91 -12.25 -3.95
C VAL A 123 4.99 -13.53 -3.11
N LEU A 124 3.87 -14.25 -2.99
CA LEU A 124 3.79 -15.53 -2.30
C LEU A 124 4.40 -16.68 -3.11
N ALA A 125 4.47 -16.56 -4.44
CA ALA A 125 5.03 -17.59 -5.30
C ALA A 125 6.49 -17.91 -4.89
N GLY A 126 6.78 -19.18 -4.67
CA GLY A 126 8.11 -19.62 -4.20
C GLY A 126 8.39 -19.38 -2.72
N LEU A 127 7.40 -19.00 -1.91
CA LEU A 127 7.43 -19.37 -0.49
C LEU A 127 7.08 -20.85 -0.39
N GLN A 128 7.85 -21.61 0.38
CA GLN A 128 7.41 -22.94 0.77
C GLN A 128 6.14 -22.78 1.61
N THR A 129 5.16 -23.67 1.42
CA THR A 129 3.98 -23.71 2.29
C THR A 129 4.44 -23.67 3.75
N PRO A 130 3.86 -22.79 4.59
CA PRO A 130 4.33 -22.65 5.95
C PRO A 130 4.34 -24.01 6.64
N ARG A 131 5.40 -24.26 7.42
CA ARG A 131 5.37 -25.34 8.41
C ARG A 131 4.11 -25.12 9.25
N PRO A 132 3.23 -26.12 9.43
CA PRO A 132 2.01 -25.93 10.21
C PRO A 132 2.37 -25.32 11.56
N VAL A 133 1.66 -24.26 11.92
CA VAL A 133 1.77 -23.68 13.26
C VAL A 133 1.28 -24.76 14.22
N PRO A 134 2.09 -25.18 15.21
CA PRO A 134 1.71 -26.22 16.16
C PRO A 134 0.48 -25.83 16.99
#